data_AF-A0A9Q3WKB5-F1
#
_entry.id   AF-A0A9Q3WKB5-F1
#
_cell.length_a   1.000
_cell.length_b   1.000
_cell.length_c   1.000
_cell.angle_alpha   90.00
_cell.angle_beta   90.00
_cell.angle_gamma   90.00
#
_symmetry.space_group_name_H-M   'P 1'
#
loop_
_entity.id
_entity.type
_entity.pdbx_description
1 polymer ?
#
loop_
_entity_poly.entity_id
_entity_poly.type
_entity_poly.pdbx_seq_one_letter_code
_entity_poly.pdbx_strand_id
1 'polypeptide(L)'
;MKGKQLANRIFVFLTFLAAIVSGPARSQNFDATVDQLVDSREIPVTVDNFIRAATDIEFGKYVALARGVNKFYHFRDMMPVDNQTTISANRDTLYSTAIIDISEGATFTLPDVGDRYMSAMVINQDHYLNKVFHGGGTYALDMDTFDTPYVAVYLRVLLDATDPADLAAVHAIQDKMSIEAASSEPFIVPPYDEESYMGLVKAAVGVGAYLPNSFHMFGKKEDVDPVRHFIGTAGGWGGLPEDEALYLGISPNLPVGQYKIEVPAEVPVKDFWSVSLYDANRYFAPNALGAYVVNSVSGTRNEDGSTTVHLGGCEDGRVNCLPLVEGWQYTVRLYRAAPEVLDGSWTFPGVEPAN
;
A
#
# COMPACT_ATOMS: atom_id res chain seq x y z
N MET A 1 -7.69 30.50 -19.58
CA MET A 1 -8.72 30.53 -18.52
C MET A 1 -9.65 29.36 -18.73
N LYS A 2 -9.56 28.36 -17.84
CA LYS A 2 -10.64 27.83 -16.99
C LYS A 2 -11.73 27.14 -17.81
N GLY A 3 -11.92 25.82 -17.75
CA GLY A 3 -11.77 24.91 -16.62
C GLY A 3 -13.11 24.17 -16.47
N LYS A 4 -13.04 22.91 -16.01
CA LYS A 4 -14.16 21.97 -15.77
C LYS A 4 -14.67 21.18 -16.98
N GLN A 5 -13.96 20.11 -17.33
CA GLN A 5 -14.57 18.86 -17.79
C GLN A 5 -13.66 17.71 -17.36
N LEU A 6 -13.96 17.07 -16.23
CA LEU A 6 -13.95 15.61 -16.04
C LEU A 6 -14.23 15.32 -14.56
N ALA A 7 -15.51 15.21 -14.22
CA ALA A 7 -15.95 14.50 -13.03
C ALA A 7 -17.33 13.95 -13.38
N ASN A 8 -17.35 12.77 -13.99
CA ASN A 8 -18.57 12.00 -14.10
C ASN A 8 -18.21 10.53 -14.30
N ARG A 9 -18.80 9.68 -13.45
CA ARG A 9 -18.85 8.20 -13.38
C ARG A 9 -18.35 7.73 -12.01
N ILE A 10 -19.12 7.09 -11.13
CA ILE A 10 -20.38 6.35 -11.20
C ILE A 10 -21.02 6.41 -9.79
N PHE A 11 -22.29 6.80 -9.70
CA PHE A 11 -23.15 6.59 -8.53
C PHE A 11 -24.19 5.52 -8.91
N VAL A 12 -24.32 4.46 -8.13
CA VAL A 12 -25.44 3.51 -8.21
C VAL A 12 -26.37 3.80 -7.03
N PHE A 13 -27.53 4.40 -7.30
CA PHE A 13 -28.63 4.52 -6.35
C PHE A 13 -29.57 3.32 -6.52
N LEU A 14 -29.81 2.57 -5.45
CA LEU A 14 -30.87 1.58 -5.37
C LEU A 14 -32.20 2.29 -5.02
N THR A 15 -33.18 2.22 -5.91
CA THR A 15 -34.53 2.75 -5.72
C THR A 15 -35.38 1.75 -4.93
N PHE A 16 -35.92 2.15 -3.78
CA PHE A 16 -37.03 1.47 -3.11
C PHE A 16 -38.35 2.21 -3.39
N LEU A 17 -39.33 1.46 -3.88
CA LEU A 17 -40.68 1.91 -4.17
C LEU A 17 -41.52 1.85 -2.88
N ALA A 18 -42.00 2.98 -2.38
CA ALA A 18 -43.01 3.03 -1.33
C ALA A 18 -44.22 3.82 -1.81
N ALA A 19 -45.37 3.15 -1.92
CA ALA A 19 -46.66 3.76 -2.20
C ALA A 19 -47.21 4.41 -0.93
N ILE A 20 -47.57 5.70 -0.99
CA ILE A 20 -48.28 6.38 0.10
C ILE A 20 -49.53 7.08 -0.47
N VAL A 21 -50.65 6.78 0.19
CA VAL A 21 -51.99 7.31 0.00
C VAL A 21 -52.08 8.77 0.45
N SER A 22 -52.83 9.57 -0.28
CA SER A 22 -53.03 11.02 -0.09
C SER A 22 -53.87 11.40 1.13
N GLY A 23 -53.44 12.47 1.82
CA GLY A 23 -54.24 13.26 2.77
C GLY A 23 -53.62 14.67 2.93
N PRO A 24 -54.40 15.77 3.01
CA PRO A 24 -53.86 17.12 2.97
C PRO A 24 -53.55 17.71 4.36
N ALA A 25 -52.60 18.67 4.36
CA ALA A 25 -52.16 19.57 5.43
C ALA A 25 -51.29 18.94 6.54
N ARG A 26 -50.14 19.50 6.93
CA ARG A 26 -49.81 20.92 7.15
C ARG A 26 -48.27 21.04 7.04
N SER A 27 -47.75 21.88 6.13
CA SER A 27 -46.33 22.20 6.09
C SER A 27 -46.01 23.19 7.22
N GLN A 28 -45.16 22.76 8.14
CA GLN A 28 -44.34 23.64 8.98
C GLN A 28 -43.35 22.75 9.75
N ASN A 29 -42.06 22.98 9.50
CA ASN A 29 -40.90 22.54 10.29
C ASN A 29 -40.46 21.07 10.17
N PHE A 30 -40.35 20.52 8.95
CA PHE A 30 -39.55 19.30 8.74
C PHE A 30 -38.20 19.58 8.04
N ASP A 31 -38.11 20.64 7.22
CA ASP A 31 -36.87 20.99 6.51
C ASP A 31 -35.80 21.59 7.44
N ALA A 32 -36.19 22.35 8.46
CA ALA A 32 -35.25 23.02 9.36
C ALA A 32 -34.45 22.05 10.25
N THR A 33 -34.89 20.80 10.40
CA THR A 33 -34.26 19.80 11.28
C THR A 33 -33.24 18.94 10.53
N VAL A 34 -33.41 18.74 9.21
CA VAL A 34 -32.46 17.98 8.38
C VAL A 34 -31.23 18.83 8.06
N ASP A 35 -31.43 20.09 7.69
CA ASP A 35 -30.31 21.01 7.43
C ASP A 35 -29.49 21.31 8.70
N GLN A 36 -30.12 21.26 9.89
CA GLN A 36 -29.42 21.39 11.18
C GLN A 36 -28.73 20.09 11.66
N LEU A 37 -29.14 18.92 11.15
CA LEU A 37 -28.45 17.64 11.38
C LEU A 37 -27.27 17.43 10.42
N VAL A 38 -27.28 18.11 9.26
CA VAL A 38 -26.21 18.12 8.25
C VAL A 38 -25.14 19.17 8.55
N ASP A 39 -25.34 20.04 9.55
CA ASP A 39 -24.33 20.99 10.01
C ASP A 39 -23.35 20.35 11.02
N SER A 40 -22.91 19.10 10.75
CA SER A 40 -21.64 18.63 11.32
C SER A 40 -20.56 19.46 10.66
N ARG A 41 -20.11 20.52 11.35
CA ARG A 41 -18.95 21.28 10.91
C ARG A 41 -17.82 20.28 10.66
N GLU A 42 -17.46 20.12 9.39
CA GLU A 42 -16.35 19.27 9.00
C GLU A 42 -15.13 19.62 9.86
N ILE A 43 -14.41 18.61 10.31
CA ILE A 43 -13.22 18.78 11.14
C ILE A 43 -12.10 19.25 10.21
N PRO A 44 -11.60 20.48 10.33
CA PRO A 44 -10.48 20.93 9.50
C PRO A 44 -9.27 20.05 9.75
N VAL A 45 -8.64 19.58 8.68
CA VAL A 45 -7.39 18.82 8.78
C VAL A 45 -6.23 19.81 8.78
N THR A 46 -5.48 19.82 9.88
CA THR A 46 -4.25 20.60 10.05
C THR A 46 -3.06 19.65 10.15
N VAL A 47 -1.85 20.19 10.16
CA VAL A 47 -0.64 19.40 10.41
C VAL A 47 -0.70 18.63 11.74
N ASP A 48 -1.47 19.10 12.72
CA ASP A 48 -1.53 18.53 14.07
C ASP A 48 -2.42 17.28 14.15
N ASN A 49 -3.45 17.16 13.29
CA ASN A 49 -4.36 16.02 13.27
C ASN A 49 -4.27 15.19 11.97
N PHE A 50 -3.43 15.60 11.02
CA PHE A 50 -3.34 14.98 9.70
C PHE A 50 -3.12 13.47 9.76
N ILE A 51 -2.19 13.00 10.59
CA ILE A 51 -1.80 11.59 10.64
C ILE A 51 -2.98 10.71 11.08
N ARG A 52 -3.71 11.15 12.12
CA ARG A 52 -4.94 10.51 12.57
C ARG A 52 -6.01 10.56 11.47
N ALA A 53 -6.24 11.72 10.87
CA ALA A 53 -7.26 11.88 9.83
C ALA A 53 -7.00 10.99 8.61
N ALA A 54 -5.75 10.99 8.12
CA ALA A 54 -5.32 10.15 7.00
C ALA A 54 -5.51 8.66 7.31
N THR A 55 -5.14 8.23 8.51
CA THR A 55 -5.27 6.82 8.91
C THR A 55 -6.71 6.40 9.11
N ASP A 56 -7.54 7.24 9.72
CA ASP A 56 -8.97 6.98 9.85
C ASP A 56 -9.66 6.90 8.49
N ILE A 57 -9.29 7.77 7.54
CA ILE A 57 -9.79 7.73 6.16
C ILE A 57 -9.41 6.40 5.48
N GLU A 58 -8.16 5.94 5.61
CA GLU A 58 -7.74 4.64 5.06
C GLU A 58 -8.45 3.46 5.76
N PHE A 59 -8.58 3.49 7.08
CA PHE A 59 -9.35 2.49 7.83
C PHE A 59 -10.80 2.43 7.33
N GLY A 60 -11.43 3.58 7.12
CA GLY A 60 -12.78 3.68 6.56
C GLY A 60 -12.92 2.99 5.21
N LYS A 61 -11.95 3.16 4.30
CA LYS A 61 -11.93 2.47 3.00
C LYS A 61 -11.88 0.96 3.18
N TYR A 62 -11.02 0.45 4.05
CA TYR A 62 -10.89 -0.99 4.29
C TYR A 62 -12.10 -1.59 5.01
N VAL A 63 -12.69 -0.88 5.97
CA VAL A 63 -13.97 -1.26 6.60
C VAL A 63 -15.08 -1.33 5.57
N ALA A 64 -15.17 -0.38 4.64
CA ALA A 64 -16.15 -0.40 3.56
C ALA A 64 -15.97 -1.61 2.63
N LEU A 65 -14.72 -1.93 2.24
CA LEU A 65 -14.38 -3.10 1.44
C LEU A 65 -14.74 -4.42 2.15
N ALA A 66 -14.37 -4.54 3.43
CA ALA A 66 -14.65 -5.72 4.27
C ALA A 66 -16.13 -5.82 4.73
N ARG A 67 -16.90 -4.73 4.59
CA ARG A 67 -18.27 -4.57 5.12
C ARG A 67 -18.33 -4.77 6.64
N GLY A 68 -17.46 -4.07 7.35
CA GLY A 68 -17.38 -4.05 8.82
C GLY A 68 -15.96 -4.27 9.34
N VAL A 69 -15.81 -4.14 10.66
CA VAL A 69 -14.58 -4.48 11.39
C VAL A 69 -14.46 -5.99 11.61
N ASN A 70 -13.28 -6.43 12.07
CA ASN A 70 -12.97 -7.81 12.47
C ASN A 70 -13.14 -8.83 11.34
N LYS A 71 -12.92 -8.41 10.09
CA LYS A 71 -13.02 -9.26 8.91
C LYS A 71 -11.87 -8.97 7.97
N PHE A 72 -11.26 -10.03 7.46
CA PHE A 72 -10.31 -9.89 6.36
C PHE A 72 -11.03 -9.54 5.07
N TYR A 73 -10.51 -8.53 4.40
CA TYR A 73 -10.69 -8.31 2.98
C TYR A 73 -9.44 -8.79 2.24
N HIS A 74 -9.63 -9.71 1.31
CA HIS A 74 -8.56 -10.27 0.50
C HIS A 74 -8.59 -9.62 -0.88
N PHE A 75 -7.48 -9.00 -1.27
CA PHE A 75 -7.28 -8.64 -2.67
C PHE A 75 -6.99 -9.94 -3.42
N ARG A 76 -7.86 -10.29 -4.38
CA ARG A 76 -7.73 -11.54 -5.15
C ARG A 76 -6.93 -11.37 -6.43
N ASP A 77 -6.68 -10.13 -6.84
CA ASP A 77 -5.90 -9.84 -8.02
C ASP A 77 -4.91 -8.72 -7.73
N MET A 78 -3.84 -8.68 -8.53
CA MET A 78 -2.95 -7.53 -8.56
C MET A 78 -3.73 -6.30 -9.03
N MET A 79 -3.34 -5.12 -8.52
CA MET A 79 -3.92 -3.88 -9.01
C MET A 79 -3.78 -3.79 -10.54
N PRO A 80 -4.86 -3.53 -11.29
CA PRO A 80 -4.80 -3.36 -12.72
C PRO A 80 -3.89 -2.18 -13.10
N VAL A 81 -3.04 -2.35 -14.10
CA VAL A 81 -2.09 -1.31 -14.54
C VAL A 81 -2.77 -0.17 -15.30
N ASP A 82 -3.97 -0.39 -15.80
CA ASP A 82 -4.83 0.59 -16.47
C ASP A 82 -5.77 1.34 -15.50
N ASN A 83 -5.82 0.94 -14.23
CA ASN A 83 -6.63 1.58 -13.20
C ASN A 83 -5.91 1.58 -11.83
N GLN A 84 -4.83 2.34 -11.75
CA GLN A 84 -3.98 2.41 -10.57
C GLN A 84 -4.44 3.54 -9.64
N THR A 85 -4.72 3.21 -8.38
CA THR A 85 -5.10 4.19 -7.34
C THR A 85 -3.96 4.51 -6.38
N THR A 86 -2.83 3.78 -6.49
CA THR A 86 -1.67 3.90 -5.60
C THR A 86 -0.42 4.17 -6.44
N ILE A 87 0.30 5.25 -6.14
CA ILE A 87 1.60 5.55 -6.75
C ILE A 87 2.66 4.55 -6.26
N SER A 88 3.61 4.19 -7.12
CA SER A 88 4.67 3.22 -6.81
C SER A 88 4.16 1.90 -6.21
N ALA A 89 3.02 1.42 -6.69
CA ALA A 89 2.44 0.18 -6.20
C ALA A 89 3.39 -1.02 -6.33
N ASN A 90 3.24 -1.97 -5.41
CA ASN A 90 3.98 -3.22 -5.43
C ASN A 90 3.29 -4.25 -6.34
N ARG A 91 4.08 -5.08 -7.05
CA ARG A 91 3.60 -6.24 -7.83
C ARG A 91 4.32 -7.55 -7.47
N ASP A 92 4.99 -7.59 -6.33
CA ASP A 92 5.65 -8.76 -5.77
C ASP A 92 4.74 -9.56 -4.84
N THR A 93 3.80 -8.89 -4.17
CA THR A 93 2.97 -9.50 -3.11
C THR A 93 1.50 -9.21 -3.30
N LEU A 94 0.65 -10.20 -3.03
CA LEU A 94 -0.79 -10.03 -2.93
C LEU A 94 -1.17 -9.62 -1.51
N TYR A 95 -2.14 -8.70 -1.38
CA TYR A 95 -2.50 -8.10 -0.10
C TYR A 95 -3.75 -8.70 0.54
N SER A 96 -3.80 -8.63 1.86
CA SER A 96 -5.02 -8.80 2.66
C SER A 96 -5.01 -7.77 3.77
N THR A 97 -6.18 -7.33 4.20
CA THR A 97 -6.29 -6.28 5.23
C THR A 97 -7.50 -6.52 6.10
N ALA A 98 -7.41 -6.16 7.37
CA ALA A 98 -8.54 -6.10 8.28
C ALA A 98 -8.38 -4.90 9.22
N ILE A 99 -9.46 -4.16 9.43
CA ILE A 99 -9.56 -3.22 10.55
C ILE A 99 -10.17 -3.97 11.71
N ILE A 100 -9.44 -4.08 12.82
CA ILE A 100 -9.80 -4.91 13.97
C ILE A 100 -10.02 -3.99 15.17
N ASP A 101 -11.15 -4.18 15.84
CA ASP A 101 -11.44 -3.60 17.15
C ASP A 101 -10.74 -4.44 18.23
N ILE A 102 -9.77 -3.82 18.90
CA ILE A 102 -8.93 -4.42 19.93
C ILE A 102 -9.21 -3.82 21.32
N SER A 103 -10.28 -3.03 21.47
CA SER A 103 -10.64 -2.37 22.73
C SER A 103 -10.84 -3.35 23.90
N GLU A 104 -11.28 -4.57 23.62
CA GLU A 104 -11.38 -5.67 24.59
C GLU A 104 -10.40 -6.83 24.27
N GLY A 105 -9.45 -6.59 23.38
CA GLY A 105 -8.48 -7.58 22.88
C GLY A 105 -8.99 -8.41 21.69
N ALA A 106 -8.04 -8.84 20.86
CA ALA A 106 -8.31 -9.72 19.72
C ALA A 106 -7.12 -10.62 19.41
N THR A 107 -7.34 -11.60 18.55
CA THR A 107 -6.28 -12.38 17.90
C THR A 107 -6.55 -12.50 16.40
N PHE A 108 -5.50 -12.70 15.63
CA PHE A 108 -5.62 -13.15 14.25
C PHE A 108 -4.72 -14.36 14.01
N THR A 109 -5.15 -15.26 13.13
CA THR A 109 -4.44 -16.49 12.80
C THR A 109 -4.05 -16.51 11.34
N LEU A 110 -2.77 -16.82 11.09
CA LEU A 110 -2.20 -17.02 9.76
C LEU A 110 -1.83 -18.49 9.56
N PRO A 111 -2.06 -19.07 8.36
CA PRO A 111 -1.61 -20.42 8.07
C PRO A 111 -0.08 -20.49 7.97
N ASP A 112 0.47 -21.68 8.15
CA ASP A 112 1.86 -21.95 7.77
C ASP A 112 2.00 -21.92 6.24
N VAL A 113 3.04 -21.24 5.76
CA VAL A 113 3.35 -21.02 4.34
C VAL A 113 4.75 -21.52 3.96
N GLY A 114 5.43 -22.21 4.88
CA GLY A 114 6.80 -22.68 4.69
C GLY A 114 7.75 -21.52 4.39
N ASP A 115 8.57 -21.67 3.34
CA ASP A 115 9.59 -20.69 2.95
C ASP A 115 9.02 -19.49 2.16
N ARG A 116 7.73 -19.47 1.84
CA ARG A 116 7.12 -18.34 1.12
C ARG A 116 7.11 -17.12 2.03
N TYR A 117 7.58 -15.99 1.52
CA TYR A 117 7.46 -14.72 2.24
C TYR A 117 5.99 -14.38 2.51
N MET A 118 5.69 -14.24 3.81
CA MET A 118 4.45 -13.69 4.32
C MET A 118 4.76 -12.79 5.51
N SER A 119 4.22 -11.57 5.49
CA SER A 119 4.29 -10.65 6.62
C SER A 119 2.92 -10.08 6.93
N ALA A 120 2.69 -9.79 8.22
CA ALA A 120 1.52 -9.08 8.71
C ALA A 120 2.01 -7.93 9.59
N MET A 121 1.91 -6.70 9.08
CA MET A 121 2.18 -5.50 9.88
C MET A 121 0.90 -5.05 10.57
N VAL A 122 1.04 -4.52 11.78
CA VAL A 122 -0.06 -3.94 12.53
C VAL A 122 0.16 -2.43 12.65
N ILE A 123 -0.78 -1.67 12.11
CA ILE A 123 -0.76 -0.20 12.10
C ILE A 123 -1.85 0.29 13.04
N ASN A 124 -1.50 1.12 14.02
CA ASN A 124 -2.48 1.77 14.88
C ASN A 124 -3.09 3.01 14.21
N GLN A 125 -4.12 3.62 14.79
CA GLN A 125 -4.78 4.77 14.17
C GLN A 125 -3.85 6.01 14.06
N ASP A 126 -2.69 6.04 14.74
CA ASP A 126 -1.70 7.12 14.66
C ASP A 126 -0.60 6.80 13.63
N HIS A 127 -0.85 5.80 12.78
CA HIS A 127 0.07 5.34 11.75
C HIS A 127 1.41 4.81 12.27
N TYR A 128 1.48 4.40 13.54
CA TYR A 128 2.65 3.69 14.06
C TYR A 128 2.53 2.20 13.80
N LEU A 129 3.67 1.60 13.48
CA LEU A 129 3.83 0.18 13.18
C LEU A 129 4.51 -0.51 14.36
N ASN A 130 3.70 -0.95 15.33
CA ASN A 130 4.24 -1.44 16.59
C ASN A 130 4.86 -2.85 16.44
N LYS A 131 4.33 -3.67 15.52
CA LYS A 131 4.82 -5.02 15.22
C LYS A 131 4.64 -5.42 13.75
N VAL A 132 5.59 -6.22 13.26
CA VAL A 132 5.49 -7.02 12.04
C VAL A 132 5.67 -8.49 12.40
N PHE A 133 4.72 -9.32 11.98
CA PHE A 133 4.73 -10.76 12.23
C PHE A 133 5.07 -11.52 10.94
N HIS A 134 5.75 -12.65 11.08
CA HIS A 134 6.12 -13.54 9.97
C HIS A 134 5.74 -14.98 10.27
N GLY A 135 5.40 -15.72 9.22
CA GLY A 135 5.06 -17.14 9.32
C GLY A 135 3.68 -17.41 9.91
N GLY A 136 3.33 -18.71 9.96
CA GLY A 136 2.06 -19.18 10.49
C GLY A 136 2.00 -19.11 12.01
N GLY A 137 0.82 -18.83 12.54
CA GLY A 137 0.59 -18.71 13.98
C GLY A 137 -0.64 -17.91 14.33
N THR A 138 -0.95 -17.86 15.62
CA THR A 138 -1.99 -17.00 16.19
C THR A 138 -1.33 -15.89 16.98
N TYR A 139 -1.68 -14.65 16.67
CA TYR A 139 -1.05 -13.45 17.21
C TYR A 139 -2.06 -12.62 17.96
N ALA A 140 -1.71 -12.19 19.18
CA ALA A 140 -2.55 -11.37 20.02
C ALA A 140 -2.43 -9.88 19.68
N LEU A 141 -3.55 -9.17 19.83
CA LEU A 141 -3.69 -7.74 19.67
C LEU A 141 -4.33 -7.15 20.94
N ASP A 142 -3.65 -6.18 21.55
CA ASP A 142 -4.05 -5.54 22.80
C ASP A 142 -3.71 -4.04 22.83
N MET A 143 -4.44 -3.30 23.66
CA MET A 143 -4.29 -1.84 23.80
C MET A 143 -2.92 -1.44 24.34
N ASP A 144 -2.30 -2.25 25.20
CA ASP A 144 -1.00 -1.94 25.80
C ASP A 144 0.12 -1.96 24.76
N THR A 145 -0.01 -2.79 23.73
CA THR A 145 0.97 -2.91 22.65
C THR A 145 0.71 -1.94 21.50
N PHE A 146 -0.55 -1.66 21.17
CA PHE A 146 -0.92 -0.95 19.93
C PHE A 146 -1.56 0.43 20.14
N ASP A 147 -1.78 0.86 21.39
CA ASP A 147 -2.16 2.21 21.81
C ASP A 147 -3.57 2.70 21.42
N THR A 148 -4.19 2.17 20.36
CA THR A 148 -5.49 2.64 19.85
C THR A 148 -6.51 1.51 19.72
N PRO A 149 -7.82 1.77 19.92
CA PRO A 149 -8.86 0.74 19.94
C PRO A 149 -9.05 0.05 18.59
N TYR A 150 -8.66 0.70 17.48
CA TYR A 150 -8.65 0.08 16.17
C TYR A 150 -7.24 -0.05 15.64
N VAL A 151 -6.95 -1.17 14.99
CA VAL A 151 -5.70 -1.39 14.27
C VAL A 151 -6.00 -1.96 12.88
N ALA A 152 -5.16 -1.62 11.90
CA ALA A 152 -5.11 -2.33 10.65
C ALA A 152 -4.10 -3.46 10.75
N VAL A 153 -4.53 -4.69 10.48
CA VAL A 153 -3.62 -5.79 10.14
C VAL A 153 -3.52 -5.81 8.63
N TYR A 154 -2.34 -5.49 8.09
CA TYR A 154 -2.10 -5.43 6.65
C TYR A 154 -1.06 -6.48 6.27
N LEU A 155 -1.45 -7.40 5.40
CA LEU A 155 -0.68 -8.59 5.07
C LEU A 155 -0.15 -8.54 3.65
N ARG A 156 1.02 -9.12 3.47
CA ARG A 156 1.67 -9.33 2.18
C ARG A 156 2.03 -10.80 2.04
N VAL A 157 1.60 -11.42 0.95
CA VAL A 157 2.03 -12.78 0.59
C VAL A 157 2.72 -12.70 -0.76
N LEU A 158 3.96 -13.16 -0.85
CA LEU A 158 4.72 -13.22 -2.11
C LEU A 158 3.95 -14.00 -3.17
N LEU A 159 3.89 -13.46 -4.38
CA LEU A 159 3.14 -13.99 -5.50
C LEU A 159 3.97 -13.81 -6.79
N ASP A 160 4.16 -14.90 -7.52
CA ASP A 160 4.48 -14.80 -8.94
C ASP A 160 3.21 -14.50 -9.74
N ALA A 161 3.02 -13.23 -10.07
CA ALA A 161 1.84 -12.77 -10.81
C ALA A 161 1.76 -13.32 -12.26
N THR A 162 2.82 -13.97 -12.74
CA THR A 162 2.85 -14.59 -14.08
C THR A 162 2.41 -16.06 -14.07
N ASP A 163 2.30 -16.68 -12.89
CA ASP A 163 1.86 -18.07 -12.72
C ASP A 163 0.44 -18.12 -12.10
N PRO A 164 -0.59 -18.48 -12.88
CA PRO A 164 -1.95 -18.64 -12.36
C PRO A 164 -2.09 -19.71 -11.26
N ALA A 165 -1.21 -20.74 -11.26
CA ALA A 165 -1.21 -21.74 -10.20
C ALA A 165 -0.69 -21.15 -8.88
N ASP A 166 0.29 -20.25 -8.95
CA ASP A 166 0.79 -19.54 -7.78
C ASP A 166 -0.27 -18.59 -7.20
N LEU A 167 -1.00 -17.88 -8.07
CA LEU A 167 -2.14 -17.05 -7.66
C LEU A 167 -3.20 -17.87 -6.89
N ALA A 168 -3.57 -19.04 -7.42
CA ALA A 168 -4.51 -19.93 -6.75
C ALA A 168 -3.97 -20.45 -5.39
N ALA A 169 -2.66 -20.72 -5.29
CA ALA A 169 -2.03 -21.11 -4.04
C ALA A 169 -2.08 -19.97 -3.00
N VAL A 170 -1.83 -18.73 -3.41
CA VAL A 170 -1.94 -17.56 -2.53
C VAL A 170 -3.40 -17.32 -2.11
N HIS A 171 -4.39 -17.54 -2.97
CA HIS A 171 -5.81 -17.48 -2.58
C HIS A 171 -6.13 -18.51 -1.49
N ALA A 172 -5.62 -19.74 -1.61
CA ALA A 172 -5.81 -20.77 -0.60
C ALA A 172 -5.12 -20.45 0.74
N ILE A 173 -4.06 -19.64 0.73
CA ILE A 173 -3.43 -19.09 1.95
C ILE A 173 -4.36 -18.04 2.57
N GLN A 174 -4.84 -17.08 1.78
CA GLN A 174 -5.78 -16.04 2.23
C GLN A 174 -7.04 -16.64 2.88
N ASP A 175 -7.61 -17.68 2.27
CA ASP A 175 -8.84 -18.33 2.73
C ASP A 175 -8.73 -18.99 4.11
N LYS A 176 -7.52 -19.24 4.59
CA LYS A 176 -7.25 -19.85 5.89
C LYS A 176 -7.01 -18.84 7.00
N MET A 177 -6.97 -17.55 6.69
CA MET A 177 -6.77 -16.49 7.68
C MET A 177 -8.05 -16.25 8.48
N SER A 178 -7.92 -16.05 9.79
CA SER A 178 -9.07 -15.80 10.67
C SER A 178 -8.79 -14.74 11.74
N ILE A 179 -9.86 -14.15 12.28
CA ILE A 179 -9.82 -13.15 13.35
C ILE A 179 -10.81 -13.59 14.44
N GLU A 180 -10.39 -13.48 15.69
CA GLU A 180 -11.24 -13.63 16.87
C GLU A 180 -11.09 -12.37 17.73
N ALA A 181 -12.14 -11.58 17.86
CA ALA A 181 -12.14 -10.34 18.64
C ALA A 181 -13.20 -10.40 19.74
N ALA A 182 -12.88 -9.87 20.92
CA ALA A 182 -13.81 -9.81 22.05
C ALA A 182 -14.84 -8.68 21.91
N SER A 183 -14.51 -7.62 21.16
CA SER A 183 -15.39 -6.50 20.84
C SER A 183 -15.63 -6.38 19.33
N SER A 184 -16.70 -5.69 18.95
CA SER A 184 -17.07 -5.43 17.55
C SER A 184 -17.68 -4.04 17.36
N GLU A 185 -17.19 -3.04 18.08
CA GLU A 185 -17.68 -1.66 17.96
C GLU A 185 -17.43 -1.13 16.54
N PRO A 186 -18.43 -0.55 15.86
CA PRO A 186 -18.26 -0.04 14.51
C PRO A 186 -17.21 1.08 14.43
N PHE A 187 -16.26 0.94 13.51
CA PHE A 187 -15.36 2.05 13.17
C PHE A 187 -16.08 3.08 12.30
N ILE A 188 -16.23 4.31 12.81
CA ILE A 188 -16.86 5.44 12.12
C ILE A 188 -15.81 6.50 11.86
N VAL A 189 -15.58 6.82 10.58
CA VAL A 189 -14.65 7.88 10.17
C VAL A 189 -15.24 9.23 10.60
N PRO A 190 -14.49 10.04 11.38
CA PRO A 190 -14.92 11.42 11.67
C PRO A 190 -15.09 12.23 10.37
N PRO A 191 -16.00 13.21 10.33
CA PRO A 191 -16.27 14.00 9.12
C PRO A 191 -15.16 15.02 8.89
N TYR A 192 -13.99 14.58 8.41
CA TYR A 192 -12.86 15.44 8.09
C TYR A 192 -13.14 16.27 6.83
N ASP A 193 -12.69 17.53 6.82
CA ASP A 193 -12.76 18.40 5.65
C ASP A 193 -11.82 17.88 4.54
N GLU A 194 -12.40 17.50 3.40
CA GLU A 194 -11.67 16.89 2.29
C GLU A 194 -10.68 17.87 1.65
N GLU A 195 -11.02 19.16 1.58
CA GLU A 195 -10.16 20.16 0.93
C GLU A 195 -8.83 20.33 1.69
N SER A 196 -8.89 20.51 3.00
CA SER A 196 -7.69 20.61 3.84
C SER A 196 -6.89 19.30 3.89
N TYR A 197 -7.57 18.15 3.95
CA TYR A 197 -6.92 16.84 3.85
C TYR A 197 -6.11 16.71 2.56
N MET A 198 -6.75 16.92 1.41
CA MET A 198 -6.10 16.79 0.10
C MET A 198 -5.02 17.84 -0.13
N GLY A 199 -5.20 19.04 0.44
CA GLY A 199 -4.17 20.08 0.47
C GLY A 199 -2.89 19.62 1.17
N LEU A 200 -3.02 18.97 2.33
CA LEU A 200 -1.88 18.43 3.09
C LEU A 200 -1.26 17.20 2.42
N VAL A 201 -2.06 16.29 1.87
CA VAL A 201 -1.55 15.15 1.07
C VAL A 201 -0.66 15.66 -0.06
N LYS A 202 -1.14 16.63 -0.84
CA LYS A 202 -0.37 17.22 -1.95
C LYS A 202 0.92 17.88 -1.48
N ALA A 203 0.87 18.65 -0.39
CA ALA A 203 2.05 19.31 0.17
C ALA A 203 3.09 18.28 0.64
N ALA A 204 2.66 17.26 1.39
CA ALA A 204 3.51 16.20 1.91
C ALA A 204 4.18 15.39 0.79
N VAL A 205 3.43 14.97 -0.23
CA VAL A 205 3.98 14.26 -1.40
C VAL A 205 4.99 15.15 -2.16
N GLY A 206 4.71 16.45 -2.28
CA GLY A 206 5.64 17.40 -2.90
C GLY A 206 6.97 17.52 -2.16
N VAL A 207 6.97 17.49 -0.83
CA VAL A 207 8.19 17.45 -0.01
C VAL A 207 8.87 16.08 -0.11
N GLY A 208 8.09 14.99 -0.13
CA GLY A 208 8.60 13.62 -0.21
C GLY A 208 9.43 13.34 -1.46
N ALA A 209 9.23 14.08 -2.55
CA ALA A 209 10.03 13.99 -3.78
C ALA A 209 11.54 14.29 -3.56
N TYR A 210 11.91 14.91 -2.45
CA TYR A 210 13.30 15.24 -2.10
C TYR A 210 13.91 14.27 -1.06
N LEU A 211 13.18 13.23 -0.64
CA LEU A 211 13.71 12.21 0.26
C LEU A 211 14.53 11.18 -0.53
N PRO A 212 15.74 10.82 -0.07
CA PRO A 212 16.56 9.84 -0.77
C PRO A 212 16.10 8.39 -0.55
N ASN A 213 15.32 8.12 0.49
CA ASN A 213 14.94 6.79 0.95
C ASN A 213 13.77 6.85 1.97
N SER A 214 13.31 5.68 2.41
CA SER A 214 12.23 5.50 3.39
C SER A 214 12.69 5.36 4.85
N PHE A 215 13.97 5.55 5.18
CA PHE A 215 14.46 5.39 6.56
C PHE A 215 13.69 6.28 7.54
N HIS A 216 13.36 5.76 8.72
CA HIS A 216 12.60 6.45 9.78
C HIS A 216 11.23 7.00 9.33
N MET A 217 10.68 6.48 8.24
CA MET A 217 9.36 6.87 7.72
C MET A 217 8.23 6.04 8.34
N PHE A 218 8.50 4.76 8.61
CA PHE A 218 7.54 3.80 9.14
C PHE A 218 8.18 3.02 10.27
N GLY A 219 7.43 2.76 11.35
CA GLY A 219 7.96 2.09 12.52
C GLY A 219 7.19 2.44 13.77
N LYS A 220 7.75 2.06 14.93
CA LYS A 220 7.24 2.49 16.23
C LYS A 220 7.42 3.99 16.39
N LYS A 221 6.70 4.56 17.34
CA LYS A 221 6.74 5.99 17.64
C LYS A 221 8.16 6.51 17.94
N GLU A 222 8.97 5.71 18.62
CA GLU A 222 10.35 6.02 18.98
C GLU A 222 11.36 5.86 17.84
N ASP A 223 10.99 5.13 16.77
CA ASP A 223 11.89 4.75 15.67
C ASP A 223 11.76 5.67 14.44
N VAL A 224 10.73 6.52 14.40
CA VAL A 224 10.41 7.39 13.26
C VAL A 224 10.84 8.84 13.48
N ASP A 225 11.21 9.50 12.38
CA ASP A 225 11.35 10.96 12.33
C ASP A 225 9.97 11.57 12.06
N PRO A 226 9.49 12.55 12.86
CA PRO A 226 8.13 13.08 12.71
C PRO A 226 7.80 13.66 11.33
N VAL A 227 8.78 14.28 10.65
CA VAL A 227 8.56 14.85 9.30
C VAL A 227 8.46 13.73 8.28
N ARG A 228 9.33 12.72 8.39
CA ARG A 228 9.27 11.56 7.50
C ARG A 228 8.02 10.74 7.73
N HIS A 229 7.62 10.51 8.98
CA HIS A 229 6.36 9.86 9.34
C HIS A 229 5.16 10.56 8.70
N PHE A 230 5.05 11.88 8.85
CA PHE A 230 4.02 12.68 8.19
C PHE A 230 4.00 12.49 6.66
N ILE A 231 5.17 12.53 6.00
CA ILE A 231 5.30 12.33 4.55
C ILE A 231 4.90 10.89 4.16
N GLY A 232 5.32 9.90 4.95
CA GLY A 232 5.01 8.49 4.77
C GLY A 232 3.52 8.20 4.89
N THR A 233 2.87 8.74 5.91
CA THR A 233 1.40 8.63 6.09
C THR A 233 0.66 9.20 4.89
N ALA A 234 1.12 10.31 4.32
CA ALA A 234 0.47 10.96 3.18
C ALA A 234 0.67 10.25 1.84
N GLY A 235 1.90 9.83 1.54
CA GLY A 235 2.29 9.37 0.20
C GLY A 235 2.56 7.88 0.07
N GLY A 236 2.66 7.16 1.19
CA GLY A 236 3.04 5.76 1.24
C GLY A 236 2.36 5.04 2.41
N TRP A 237 1.08 5.34 2.65
CA TRP A 237 0.34 4.74 3.75
C TRP A 237 0.50 3.22 3.73
N GLY A 238 0.95 2.68 4.87
CA GLY A 238 1.23 1.26 5.00
C GLY A 238 2.55 0.81 4.37
N GLY A 239 3.55 1.68 4.20
CA GLY A 239 4.93 1.23 4.02
C GLY A 239 5.44 0.44 5.23
N LEU A 240 6.37 -0.49 4.98
CA LEU A 240 7.04 -1.23 6.05
C LEU A 240 8.23 -0.43 6.60
N PRO A 241 8.64 -0.68 7.86
CA PRO A 241 9.91 -0.18 8.38
C PRO A 241 11.10 -0.67 7.54
N GLU A 242 12.20 0.07 7.53
CA GLU A 242 13.36 -0.19 6.66
C GLU A 242 14.00 -1.57 6.86
N ASP A 243 13.97 -2.11 8.08
CA ASP A 243 14.47 -3.45 8.40
C ASP A 243 13.55 -4.57 7.91
N GLU A 244 12.30 -4.25 7.55
CA GLU A 244 11.32 -5.19 7.00
C GLU A 244 11.20 -5.07 5.48
N ALA A 245 11.17 -3.85 4.95
CA ALA A 245 11.37 -3.60 3.53
C ALA A 245 11.95 -2.20 3.29
N LEU A 246 13.18 -2.15 2.76
CA LEU A 246 13.79 -0.90 2.34
C LEU A 246 13.39 -0.56 0.89
N TYR A 247 12.91 0.67 0.69
CA TYR A 247 12.52 1.19 -0.62
C TYR A 247 13.54 2.23 -1.09
N LEU A 248 14.25 1.92 -2.19
CA LEU A 248 15.15 2.85 -2.85
C LEU A 248 14.46 3.38 -4.11
N GLY A 249 14.02 4.63 -4.09
CA GLY A 249 13.45 5.30 -5.26
C GLY A 249 14.55 5.95 -6.09
N ILE A 250 14.67 5.57 -7.36
CA ILE A 250 15.71 6.08 -8.26
C ILE A 250 15.07 6.70 -9.50
N SER A 251 15.43 7.96 -9.77
CA SER A 251 15.12 8.68 -11.00
C SER A 251 16.44 8.96 -11.73
N PRO A 252 16.88 8.10 -12.67
CA PRO A 252 18.18 8.26 -13.32
C PRO A 252 18.30 9.51 -14.17
N ASN A 253 17.18 10.10 -14.59
CA ASN A 253 17.12 11.23 -15.52
C ASN A 253 17.85 10.94 -16.84
N LEU A 254 17.75 9.70 -17.31
CA LEU A 254 18.32 9.22 -18.57
C LEU A 254 17.24 9.14 -19.65
N PRO A 255 17.57 9.38 -20.94
CA PRO A 255 16.63 9.20 -22.03
C PRO A 255 16.24 7.73 -22.20
N VAL A 256 15.13 7.48 -22.92
CA VAL A 256 14.80 6.13 -23.39
C VAL A 256 15.97 5.59 -24.22
N GLY A 257 16.44 4.41 -23.87
CA GLY A 257 17.64 3.77 -24.43
C GLY A 257 17.72 2.31 -24.01
N GLN A 258 18.91 1.72 -24.06
CA GLN A 258 19.17 0.38 -23.56
C GLN A 258 20.14 0.44 -22.40
N TYR A 259 19.72 -0.07 -21.26
CA TYR A 259 20.49 -0.09 -20.02
C TYR A 259 20.33 -1.44 -19.33
N LYS A 260 21.12 -1.66 -18.30
CA LYS A 260 21.03 -2.84 -17.46
C LYS A 260 21.41 -2.54 -16.01
N ILE A 261 21.01 -3.43 -15.12
CA ILE A 261 21.50 -3.50 -13.74
C ILE A 261 22.04 -4.92 -13.56
N GLU A 262 23.31 -5.04 -13.19
CA GLU A 262 23.93 -6.32 -12.88
C GLU A 262 23.81 -6.60 -11.39
N VAL A 263 22.81 -7.41 -11.02
CA VAL A 263 22.53 -7.75 -9.62
C VAL A 263 23.38 -8.96 -9.23
N PRO A 264 24.24 -8.88 -8.19
CA PRO A 264 25.10 -9.99 -7.80
C PRO A 264 24.27 -11.19 -7.33
N ALA A 265 24.88 -12.39 -7.35
CA ALA A 265 24.24 -13.62 -6.89
C ALA A 265 23.77 -13.52 -5.43
N GLU A 266 24.61 -12.88 -4.59
CA GLU A 266 24.34 -12.67 -3.17
C GLU A 266 23.98 -11.20 -2.94
N VAL A 267 22.68 -10.93 -2.80
CA VAL A 267 22.15 -9.66 -2.30
C VAL A 267 21.86 -9.86 -0.81
N PRO A 268 22.36 -9.00 0.09
CA PRO A 268 22.22 -9.15 1.54
C PRO A 268 20.80 -8.81 2.03
N VAL A 269 19.84 -9.65 1.64
CA VAL A 269 18.43 -9.67 2.05
C VAL A 269 18.07 -11.07 2.54
N LYS A 270 17.20 -11.16 3.55
CA LYS A 270 16.79 -12.45 4.09
C LYS A 270 15.73 -13.14 3.22
N ASP A 271 14.83 -12.37 2.60
CA ASP A 271 13.72 -12.94 1.85
C ASP A 271 13.92 -12.79 0.33
N PHE A 272 13.77 -11.57 -0.22
CA PHE A 272 13.92 -11.33 -1.65
C PHE A 272 14.19 -9.86 -1.97
N TRP A 273 14.56 -9.59 -3.23
CA TRP A 273 14.65 -8.24 -3.79
C TRP A 273 13.83 -8.10 -5.06
N SER A 274 13.41 -6.88 -5.39
CA SER A 274 12.74 -6.57 -6.66
C SER A 274 13.13 -5.21 -7.23
N VAL A 275 13.05 -5.09 -8.56
CA VAL A 275 13.18 -3.86 -9.34
C VAL A 275 11.87 -3.64 -10.07
N SER A 276 11.13 -2.59 -9.71
CA SER A 276 9.88 -2.20 -10.37
C SER A 276 10.06 -0.92 -11.17
N LEU A 277 9.60 -0.89 -12.42
CA LEU A 277 9.71 0.25 -13.32
C LEU A 277 8.40 1.03 -13.42
N TYR A 278 8.50 2.36 -13.38
CA TYR A 278 7.37 3.28 -13.41
C TYR A 278 7.58 4.41 -14.44
N ASP A 279 6.48 5.04 -14.84
CA ASP A 279 6.47 6.28 -15.61
C ASP A 279 6.86 7.51 -14.77
N ALA A 280 6.89 8.69 -15.38
CA ALA A 280 7.20 9.96 -14.71
C ALA A 280 6.28 10.29 -13.52
N ASN A 281 5.07 9.72 -13.49
CA ASN A 281 4.07 9.92 -12.44
C ASN A 281 4.09 8.81 -11.39
N ARG A 282 5.08 7.90 -11.45
CA ARG A 282 5.26 6.76 -10.55
C ARG A 282 4.20 5.66 -10.70
N TYR A 283 3.53 5.57 -11.85
CA TYR A 283 2.61 4.50 -12.18
C TYR A 283 3.24 3.49 -13.14
N PHE A 284 2.78 2.24 -13.13
CA PHE A 284 3.20 1.27 -14.14
C PHE A 284 2.69 1.71 -15.51
N ALA A 285 3.58 1.82 -16.50
CA ALA A 285 3.19 2.13 -17.87
C ALA A 285 2.79 0.84 -18.61
N PRO A 286 1.51 0.66 -19.01
CA PRO A 286 1.08 -0.53 -19.72
C PRO A 286 1.93 -0.80 -20.97
N ASN A 287 2.36 -2.04 -21.15
CA ASN A 287 3.21 -2.43 -22.28
C ASN A 287 2.81 -3.81 -22.82
N ALA A 288 3.19 -4.09 -24.08
CA ALA A 288 2.80 -5.30 -24.81
C ALA A 288 3.38 -6.60 -24.20
N LEU A 289 4.44 -6.50 -23.40
CA LEU A 289 5.06 -7.64 -22.72
C LEU A 289 4.40 -7.96 -21.38
N GLY A 290 3.58 -7.04 -20.84
CA GLY A 290 3.10 -7.16 -19.46
C GLY A 290 4.23 -7.16 -18.42
N ALA A 291 5.39 -6.59 -18.75
CA ALA A 291 6.59 -6.62 -17.93
C ALA A 291 6.71 -5.33 -17.11
N TYR A 292 6.73 -5.46 -15.78
CA TYR A 292 6.69 -4.31 -14.86
C TYR A 292 7.69 -4.44 -13.71
N VAL A 293 8.08 -5.67 -13.38
CA VAL A 293 8.92 -6.01 -12.24
C VAL A 293 9.84 -7.17 -12.61
N VAL A 294 11.08 -7.13 -12.12
CA VAL A 294 11.99 -8.28 -12.04
C VAL A 294 12.35 -8.48 -10.58
N ASN A 295 12.33 -9.71 -10.08
CA ASN A 295 12.66 -10.01 -8.69
C ASN A 295 13.51 -11.30 -8.58
N SER A 296 14.07 -11.55 -7.40
CA SER A 296 14.97 -12.68 -7.16
C SER A 296 14.32 -14.07 -7.09
N VAL A 297 12.98 -14.10 -7.16
CA VAL A 297 12.15 -15.30 -6.99
C VAL A 297 11.72 -15.85 -8.34
N SER A 298 11.17 -15.00 -9.22
CA SER A 298 10.69 -15.39 -10.55
C SER A 298 11.60 -14.91 -11.70
N GLY A 299 12.59 -14.06 -11.41
CA GLY A 299 13.59 -13.63 -12.40
C GLY A 299 14.54 -14.76 -12.80
N THR A 300 14.93 -14.78 -14.07
CA THR A 300 15.90 -15.76 -14.58
C THR A 300 17.30 -15.44 -14.11
N ARG A 301 17.99 -16.40 -13.47
CA ARG A 301 19.39 -16.24 -13.04
C ARG A 301 20.37 -16.61 -14.14
N ASN A 302 21.53 -15.96 -14.12
CA ASN A 302 22.70 -16.29 -14.93
C ASN A 302 23.40 -17.56 -14.38
N GLU A 303 24.35 -18.12 -15.14
CA GLU A 303 25.10 -19.33 -14.75
C GLU A 303 25.91 -19.15 -13.47
N ASP A 304 26.38 -17.93 -13.18
CA ASP A 304 27.13 -17.57 -11.97
C ASP A 304 26.22 -17.22 -10.77
N GLY A 305 24.89 -17.37 -10.95
CA GLY A 305 23.88 -17.06 -9.94
C GLY A 305 23.46 -15.59 -9.89
N SER A 306 24.15 -14.68 -10.60
CA SER A 306 23.75 -13.28 -10.73
C SER A 306 22.43 -13.13 -11.51
N THR A 307 21.88 -11.92 -11.55
CA THR A 307 20.69 -11.60 -12.36
C THR A 307 20.91 -10.29 -13.11
N THR A 308 20.82 -10.34 -14.43
CA THR A 308 20.81 -9.13 -15.25
C THR A 308 19.38 -8.64 -15.42
N VAL A 309 19.11 -7.40 -14.98
CA VAL A 309 17.83 -6.70 -15.24
C VAL A 309 18.03 -5.78 -16.44
N HIS A 310 17.38 -6.09 -17.56
CA HIS A 310 17.45 -5.25 -18.75
C HIS A 310 16.39 -4.14 -18.71
N LEU A 311 16.78 -2.95 -19.16
CA LEU A 311 15.94 -1.75 -19.19
C LEU A 311 15.92 -1.21 -20.63
N GLY A 312 14.80 -1.41 -21.33
CA GLY A 312 14.62 -1.02 -22.72
C GLY A 312 15.22 -2.01 -23.73
N GLY A 313 14.83 -1.88 -25.01
CA GLY A 313 15.28 -2.79 -26.08
C GLY A 313 14.76 -4.22 -25.96
N CYS A 314 13.56 -4.39 -25.41
CA CYS A 314 12.99 -5.70 -25.04
C CYS A 314 12.37 -6.47 -26.22
N GLU A 315 12.45 -5.95 -27.43
CA GLU A 315 11.82 -6.53 -28.63
C GLU A 315 12.54 -7.79 -29.14
N ASP A 316 13.72 -8.10 -28.61
CA ASP A 316 14.52 -9.25 -29.04
C ASP A 316 14.25 -10.55 -28.25
N GLY A 317 13.31 -10.51 -27.30
CA GLY A 317 12.86 -11.68 -26.55
C GLY A 317 13.78 -12.11 -25.41
N ARG A 318 14.76 -11.28 -25.01
CA ARG A 318 15.57 -11.56 -23.81
C ARG A 318 14.72 -11.59 -22.54
N VAL A 319 15.14 -12.39 -21.56
CA VAL A 319 14.50 -12.49 -20.25
C VAL A 319 14.78 -11.25 -19.39
N ASN A 320 14.04 -11.08 -18.28
CA ASN A 320 14.23 -10.00 -17.30
C ASN A 320 14.28 -8.58 -17.89
N CYS A 321 13.50 -8.31 -18.96
CA CYS A 321 13.51 -7.03 -19.64
C CYS A 321 12.28 -6.19 -19.30
N LEU A 322 12.51 -4.95 -18.86
CA LEU A 322 11.48 -3.96 -18.54
C LEU A 322 11.48 -2.86 -19.61
N PRO A 323 10.40 -2.71 -20.41
CA PRO A 323 10.31 -1.67 -21.43
C PRO A 323 10.33 -0.27 -20.85
N LEU A 324 11.21 0.59 -21.36
CA LEU A 324 11.30 1.98 -20.91
C LEU A 324 10.25 2.88 -21.54
N VAL A 325 9.87 3.91 -20.79
CA VAL A 325 9.01 5.02 -21.22
C VAL A 325 9.69 6.36 -20.92
N GLU A 326 9.18 7.44 -21.51
CA GLU A 326 9.69 8.77 -21.22
C GLU A 326 9.55 9.12 -19.72
N GLY A 327 10.60 9.69 -19.14
CA GLY A 327 10.64 10.05 -17.72
C GLY A 327 10.61 8.85 -16.78
N TRP A 328 11.03 7.68 -17.25
CA TRP A 328 11.08 6.46 -16.44
C TRP A 328 11.87 6.66 -15.14
N GLN A 329 11.41 5.94 -14.13
CA GLN A 329 12.03 5.82 -12.83
C GLN A 329 11.79 4.42 -12.30
N TYR A 330 12.55 3.97 -11.31
CA TYR A 330 12.38 2.65 -10.75
C TYR A 330 12.50 2.66 -9.23
N THR A 331 11.97 1.61 -8.61
CA THR A 331 12.14 1.36 -7.18
C THR A 331 12.77 0.01 -6.99
N VAL A 332 13.86 -0.02 -6.23
CA VAL A 332 14.42 -1.26 -5.68
C VAL A 332 13.77 -1.50 -4.33
N ARG A 333 13.29 -2.72 -4.10
CA ARG A 333 12.77 -3.17 -2.80
C ARG A 333 13.66 -4.27 -2.26
N LEU A 334 14.08 -4.13 -1.02
CA LEU A 334 14.94 -5.09 -0.32
C LEU A 334 14.18 -5.59 0.90
N TYR A 335 13.66 -6.82 0.85
CA TYR A 335 12.84 -7.38 1.92
C TYR A 335 13.72 -8.02 2.98
N ARG A 336 13.60 -7.52 4.21
CA ARG A 336 14.42 -7.91 5.35
C ARG A 336 15.91 -7.76 5.07
N ALA A 337 16.29 -6.52 4.79
CA ALA A 337 17.66 -6.15 4.45
C ALA A 337 18.61 -6.39 5.64
N ALA A 338 19.81 -6.90 5.37
CA ALA A 338 20.83 -7.10 6.39
C ALA A 338 21.42 -5.77 6.89
N PRO A 339 22.09 -5.74 8.06
CA PRO A 339 22.69 -4.53 8.60
C PRO A 339 23.59 -3.77 7.63
N GLU A 340 24.41 -4.48 6.84
CA GLU A 340 25.27 -3.86 5.82
C GLU A 340 24.52 -3.08 4.73
N VAL A 341 23.25 -3.39 4.44
CA VAL A 341 22.40 -2.56 3.56
C VAL A 341 21.96 -1.31 4.30
N LEU A 342 21.55 -1.47 5.56
CA LEU A 342 20.97 -0.41 6.38
C LEU A 342 22.00 0.65 6.79
N ASP A 343 23.25 0.24 7.02
CA ASP A 343 24.37 1.13 7.33
C ASP A 343 25.09 1.70 6.08
N GLY A 344 24.74 1.19 4.90
CA GLY A 344 25.26 1.64 3.61
C GLY A 344 26.64 1.08 3.23
N SER A 345 27.20 0.13 3.98
CA SER A 345 28.43 -0.57 3.62
C SER A 345 28.27 -1.48 2.40
N TRP A 346 27.04 -1.89 2.11
CA TRP A 346 26.63 -2.50 0.85
C TRP A 346 25.55 -1.64 0.17
N THR A 347 25.65 -1.44 -1.14
CA THR A 347 24.66 -0.71 -1.93
C THR A 347 24.17 -1.55 -3.10
N PHE A 348 22.87 -1.40 -3.41
CA PHE A 348 22.32 -2.05 -4.59
C PHE A 348 22.95 -1.47 -5.86
N PRO A 349 23.37 -2.30 -6.82
CA PRO A 349 24.00 -1.82 -8.05
C PRO A 349 23.10 -0.87 -8.83
N GLY A 350 23.70 0.19 -9.37
CA GLY A 350 23.01 1.19 -10.17
C GLY A 350 22.83 0.77 -11.62
N VAL A 351 22.09 1.59 -12.38
CA VAL A 351 21.90 1.40 -13.82
C VAL A 351 23.16 1.78 -14.60
N GLU A 352 23.50 0.97 -15.61
CA GLU A 352 24.59 1.22 -16.56
C GLU A 352 24.13 1.04 -18.01
N PRO A 353 24.78 1.69 -19.00
CA PRO A 353 24.49 1.47 -20.42
C PRO A 353 24.63 -0.01 -20.82
N ALA A 354 23.70 -0.50 -21.63
CA ALA A 354 23.86 -1.80 -22.29
C ALA A 354 24.76 -1.59 -23.52
N ASN A 355 25.96 -2.18 -23.49
CA ASN A 355 26.93 -2.11 -24.59
C ASN A 355 26.48 -2.87 -25.83
#